data_AF-A0A7C3GZY0-F1
#
_entry.id   AF-A0A7C3GZY0-F1
#
_cell.length_a   1.000
_cell.length_b   1.000
_cell.length_c   1.000
_cell.angle_alpha   90.00
_cell.angle_beta   90.00
_cell.angle_gamma   90.00
#
_symmetry.space_group_name_H-M   'P 1'
#
loop_
_entity.id
_entity.type
_entity.pdbx_description
1 polymer ?
#
loop_
_entity_poly.entity_id
_entity_poly.type
_entity_poly.pdbx_seq_one_letter_code
_entity_poly.pdbx_strand_id
1 'polypeptide(L)'
;MPNATAHKLGAAIVVGLTTAVGTHHQGKTFEKTATAGTLAYFLGTLPDLLEPATSPDHRQFFHSLAFLGLVGTGMYKLYQWEAEDEMERLIRFALLTVGGAYIVHLLMDSSTPKGLPIA
;
A
#
# COMPACT_ATOMS: atom_id res chain seq x y z
N MET A 1 -16.97 -3.33 -2.72
CA MET A 1 -16.89 -1.86 -2.78
C MET A 1 -16.91 -1.39 -4.22
N PRO A 2 -17.50 -0.22 -4.51
CA PRO A 2 -17.29 0.47 -5.78
C PRO A 2 -15.77 0.60 -6.05
N ASN A 3 -15.34 0.41 -7.28
CA ASN A 3 -13.92 0.56 -7.69
C ASN A 3 -12.90 -0.35 -6.99
N ALA A 4 -13.32 -1.39 -6.26
CA ALA A 4 -12.39 -2.34 -5.61
C ALA A 4 -11.37 -2.92 -6.60
N THR A 5 -11.81 -3.32 -7.79
CA THR A 5 -10.91 -3.83 -8.84
C THR A 5 -9.87 -2.80 -9.27
N ALA A 6 -10.25 -1.52 -9.37
CA ALA A 6 -9.32 -0.45 -9.73
C ALA A 6 -8.26 -0.26 -8.65
N HIS A 7 -8.64 -0.23 -7.37
CA HIS A 7 -7.71 -0.12 -6.25
C HIS A 7 -6.73 -1.30 -6.19
N LYS A 8 -7.23 -2.53 -6.35
CA LYS A 8 -6.38 -3.74 -6.41
C LYS A 8 -5.37 -3.69 -7.55
N LEU A 9 -5.82 -3.33 -8.76
CA LEU A 9 -4.93 -3.23 -9.92
C LEU A 9 -3.94 -2.06 -9.78
N GLY A 10 -4.40 -0.91 -9.30
CA GLY A 10 -3.54 0.25 -9.04
C GLY A 10 -2.44 -0.08 -8.04
N ALA A 11 -2.79 -0.71 -6.91
CA ALA A 11 -1.85 -1.17 -5.92
C ALA A 11 -0.85 -2.18 -6.50
N ALA A 12 -1.33 -3.19 -7.24
CA ALA A 12 -0.47 -4.20 -7.87
C ALA A 12 0.56 -3.58 -8.83
N ILE A 13 0.12 -2.67 -9.69
CA ILE A 13 0.95 -2.00 -10.69
C ILE A 13 1.99 -1.10 -10.00
N VAL A 14 1.55 -0.20 -9.13
CA VAL A 14 2.45 0.79 -8.51
C VAL A 14 3.46 0.11 -7.58
N VAL A 15 3.02 -0.82 -6.73
CA VAL A 15 3.92 -1.52 -5.80
C VAL A 15 4.86 -2.47 -6.55
N GLY A 16 4.36 -3.16 -7.59
CA GLY A 16 5.19 -3.98 -8.46
C GLY A 16 6.29 -3.16 -9.14
N LEU A 17 5.93 -2.06 -9.80
CA LEU A 17 6.89 -1.19 -10.50
C LEU A 17 7.91 -0.55 -9.55
N THR A 18 7.49 -0.05 -8.40
CA THR A 18 8.41 0.53 -7.40
C THR A 18 9.38 -0.53 -6.86
N THR A 19 8.91 -1.78 -6.67
CA THR A 19 9.78 -2.90 -6.30
C THR A 19 10.76 -3.25 -7.42
N ALA A 20 10.32 -3.28 -8.68
CA ALA A 20 11.19 -3.55 -9.83
C ALA A 20 12.32 -2.52 -9.93
N VAL A 21 12.00 -1.24 -9.75
CA VAL A 21 12.99 -0.16 -9.73
C VAL A 21 13.95 -0.31 -8.56
N GLY A 22 13.44 -0.54 -7.34
CA GLY A 22 14.29 -0.67 -6.14
C GLY A 22 15.17 -1.92 -6.11
N THR A 23 14.84 -2.94 -6.88
CA THR A 23 15.55 -4.24 -6.89
C THR A 23 16.31 -4.52 -8.17
N HIS A 24 16.31 -3.61 -9.15
CA HIS A 24 16.90 -3.80 -10.47
C HIS A 24 18.34 -4.35 -10.46
N HIS A 25 19.15 -4.00 -9.44
CA HIS A 25 20.53 -4.44 -9.30
C HIS A 25 20.73 -5.77 -8.53
N GLN A 26 19.66 -6.43 -8.06
CA GLN A 26 19.75 -7.53 -7.08
C GLN A 26 19.57 -8.94 -7.68
N GLY A 27 19.51 -9.09 -9.01
CA GLY A 27 19.43 -10.39 -9.70
C GLY A 27 18.13 -11.18 -9.52
N LYS A 28 17.29 -10.84 -8.53
CA LYS A 28 15.97 -11.43 -8.24
C LYS A 28 14.81 -10.44 -8.47
N THR A 29 15.00 -9.49 -9.37
CA THR A 29 14.06 -8.39 -9.64
C THR A 29 12.68 -8.89 -10.01
N PHE A 30 12.59 -9.90 -10.88
CA PHE A 30 11.32 -10.44 -11.34
C PHE A 30 10.50 -11.09 -10.20
N GLU A 31 11.13 -11.98 -9.41
CA GLU A 31 10.47 -12.66 -8.29
C GLU A 31 9.93 -11.66 -7.28
N LYS A 32 10.78 -10.72 -6.82
CA LYS A 32 10.37 -9.69 -5.86
C LYS A 32 9.25 -8.83 -6.40
N THR A 33 9.32 -8.45 -7.68
CA THR A 33 8.28 -7.66 -8.36
C THR A 33 6.96 -8.41 -8.44
N ALA A 34 6.97 -9.67 -8.88
CA ALA A 34 5.78 -10.49 -9.01
C ALA A 34 5.12 -10.76 -7.65
N THR A 35 5.92 -11.08 -6.62
CA THR A 35 5.44 -11.27 -5.25
C THR A 35 4.85 -9.97 -4.69
N ALA A 36 5.55 -8.85 -4.81
CA ALA A 36 5.08 -7.56 -4.30
C ALA A 36 3.77 -7.13 -4.98
N GLY A 37 3.72 -7.21 -6.31
CA GLY A 37 2.51 -6.87 -7.08
C GLY A 37 1.32 -7.78 -6.74
N THR A 38 1.55 -9.08 -6.59
CA THR A 38 0.49 -10.04 -6.20
C THR A 38 -0.02 -9.76 -4.79
N LEU A 39 0.87 -9.57 -3.82
CA LEU A 39 0.49 -9.22 -2.45
C LEU A 39 -0.27 -7.89 -2.42
N ALA A 40 0.22 -6.87 -3.13
CA ALA A 40 -0.44 -5.57 -3.23
C ALA A 40 -1.82 -5.66 -3.90
N TYR A 41 -2.03 -6.57 -4.85
CA TYR A 41 -3.36 -6.82 -5.43
C TYR A 41 -4.38 -7.28 -4.37
N PHE A 42 -4.00 -8.23 -3.52
CA PHE A 42 -4.90 -8.73 -2.48
C PHE A 42 -5.09 -7.74 -1.32
N LEU A 43 -4.06 -6.95 -1.02
CA LEU A 43 -4.05 -5.97 0.06
C LEU A 43 -4.52 -4.57 -0.38
N GLY A 44 -4.72 -4.35 -1.67
CA GLY A 44 -5.09 -3.04 -2.22
C GLY A 44 -6.47 -2.54 -1.81
N THR A 45 -7.28 -3.35 -1.12
CA THR A 45 -8.55 -2.96 -0.49
C THR A 45 -8.51 -3.15 1.02
N LEU A 46 -7.33 -3.10 1.63
CA LEU A 46 -7.17 -3.18 3.08
C LEU A 46 -7.86 -2.01 3.80
N PRO A 47 -7.80 -0.74 3.33
CA PRO A 47 -8.52 0.37 3.98
C PRO A 47 -10.03 0.10 4.03
N ASP A 48 -10.57 -0.32 2.89
CA ASP A 48 -11.95 -0.78 2.70
C ASP A 48 -12.34 -1.95 3.63
N LEU A 49 -11.41 -2.86 3.96
CA LEU A 49 -11.66 -3.96 4.90
C LEU A 49 -11.71 -3.47 6.35
N LEU A 50 -10.85 -2.52 6.72
CA LEU A 50 -10.81 -1.92 8.05
C LEU A 50 -11.99 -0.97 8.29
N GLU A 51 -12.47 -0.31 7.23
CA GLU A 51 -13.55 0.65 7.27
C GLU A 51 -14.53 0.41 6.10
N PRO A 52 -15.44 -0.58 6.24
CA PRO A 52 -16.30 -1.03 5.16
C PRO A 52 -17.24 0.05 4.61
N ALA A 53 -17.35 0.11 3.28
CA ALA A 53 -18.24 1.01 2.55
C ALA A 53 -19.74 0.65 2.65
N THR A 54 -20.28 0.67 3.87
CA THR A 54 -21.70 0.38 4.18
C THR A 54 -22.60 1.60 4.04
N SER A 55 -22.02 2.81 3.98
CA SER A 55 -22.72 4.06 3.75
C SER A 55 -21.92 4.98 2.83
N PRO A 56 -22.56 6.01 2.22
CA PRO A 56 -21.85 7.03 1.46
C PRO A 56 -20.73 7.69 2.28
N ASP A 57 -20.87 7.77 3.60
CA ASP A 57 -19.97 8.44 4.55
C ASP A 57 -19.04 7.51 5.34
N HIS A 58 -18.69 6.36 4.75
CA HIS A 58 -17.77 5.41 5.37
C HIS A 58 -16.33 5.92 5.53
N ARG A 59 -15.85 6.84 4.67
CA ARG A 59 -14.47 7.37 4.75
C ARG A 59 -14.32 8.22 6.01
N GLN A 60 -13.74 7.63 7.06
CA GLN A 60 -13.44 8.28 8.32
C GLN A 60 -11.95 8.12 8.62
N PHE A 61 -11.60 7.48 9.73
CA PHE A 61 -10.25 7.46 10.24
C PHE A 61 -9.29 6.71 9.30
N PHE A 62 -9.66 5.51 8.84
CA PHE A 62 -8.78 4.67 8.00
C PHE A 62 -8.63 5.18 6.57
N HIS A 63 -9.50 6.11 6.15
CA HIS A 63 -9.45 6.83 4.90
C HIS A 63 -9.11 8.33 5.08
N SER A 64 -8.39 8.70 6.14
CA SER A 64 -8.03 10.11 6.40
C SER A 64 -6.62 10.48 5.91
N LEU A 65 -6.39 11.79 5.74
CA LEU A 65 -5.05 12.36 5.53
C LEU A 65 -4.14 12.12 6.74
N ALA A 66 -4.69 12.16 7.96
CA ALA A 66 -3.93 11.82 9.17
C ALA A 66 -3.42 10.37 9.12
N PHE A 67 -4.28 9.42 8.72
CA PHE A 67 -3.88 8.02 8.61
C PHE A 67 -2.91 7.78 7.44
N LEU A 68 -3.09 8.49 6.31
CA LEU A 68 -2.10 8.52 5.24
C LEU A 68 -0.72 8.96 5.76
N GLY A 69 -0.67 10.03 6.55
CA GLY A 69 0.55 10.53 7.18
C GLY A 69 1.17 9.52 8.16
N LEU A 70 0.34 8.80 8.92
CA LEU A 70 0.78 7.74 9.83
C LEU A 70 1.41 6.57 9.07
N VAL A 71 0.74 6.06 8.04
CA VAL A 71 1.25 4.97 7.20
C VAL A 71 2.53 5.42 6.49
N GLY A 72 2.54 6.64 5.92
CA GLY A 72 3.72 7.21 5.28
C GLY A 72 4.92 7.35 6.21
N THR A 73 4.70 7.78 7.45
CA THR A 73 5.76 7.87 8.47
C THR A 73 6.28 6.48 8.84
N GLY A 74 5.39 5.50 9.00
CA GLY A 74 5.77 4.10 9.22
C GLY A 74 6.60 3.54 8.07
N MET A 75 6.18 3.79 6.83
CA MET A 75 6.93 3.38 5.63
C MET A 75 8.31 4.03 5.56
N TYR A 76 8.43 5.31 5.88
CA TYR A 76 9.73 5.97 5.93
C TYR A 76 10.66 5.30 6.94
N LYS A 77 10.16 5.00 8.15
CA LYS A 77 10.94 4.28 9.17
C LYS A 77 11.32 2.86 8.71
N LEU A 78 10.39 2.13 8.08
CA LEU A 78 10.66 0.80 7.52
C LEU A 78 11.68 0.86 6.37
N TYR A 79 11.66 1.92 5.58
CA TYR A 79 12.63 2.11 4.51
C TYR A 79 14.02 2.41 5.07
N GLN A 80 14.14 3.13 6.19
CA GLN A 80 15.43 3.37 6.87
C GLN A 80 15.90 2.20 7.74
N TRP A 81 15.01 1.25 8.06
CA TRP A 81 15.38 0.10 8.88
C TRP A 81 16.37 -0.82 8.17
N GLU A 82 17.57 -0.94 8.75
CA GLU A 82 18.59 -1.90 8.32
C GLU A 82 18.26 -3.28 8.92
N ALA A 83 17.71 -4.17 8.08
CA ALA A 83 17.36 -5.53 8.48
C ALA A 83 18.60 -6.43 8.53
N GLU A 84 18.90 -6.95 9.70
CA GLU A 84 20.12 -7.69 10.01
C GLU A 84 20.05 -9.13 9.51
N ASP A 85 18.89 -9.78 9.68
CA ASP A 85 18.67 -11.17 9.31
C ASP A 85 17.64 -11.37 8.19
N GLU A 86 17.45 -12.62 7.76
CA GLU A 86 16.53 -12.96 6.67
C GLU A 86 15.05 -12.76 7.06
N MET A 87 14.69 -13.02 8.31
CA MET A 87 13.33 -12.83 8.81
C MET A 87 12.98 -11.34 8.85
N GLU A 88 13.89 -10.50 9.32
CA GLU A 88 13.73 -9.05 9.32
C GLU A 88 13.59 -8.50 7.89
N ARG A 89 14.38 -9.02 6.93
CA ARG A 89 14.26 -8.63 5.51
C ARG A 89 12.90 -9.01 4.93
N LEU A 90 12.39 -10.19 5.28
CA LEU A 90 11.07 -10.64 4.87
C LEU A 90 9.96 -9.78 5.47
N ILE A 91 10.04 -9.48 6.77
CA ILE A 91 9.09 -8.62 7.48
C ILE A 91 9.12 -7.21 6.87
N ARG A 92 10.31 -6.63 6.67
CA ARG A 92 10.47 -5.31 6.04
C ARG A 92 9.85 -5.28 4.65
N PHE A 93 10.10 -6.30 3.82
CA PHE A 93 9.52 -6.41 2.48
C PHE A 93 7.98 -6.51 2.54
N ALA A 94 7.43 -7.33 3.42
CA ALA A 94 5.99 -7.49 3.58
C ALA A 94 5.34 -6.18 4.04
N LEU A 95 5.91 -5.51 5.05
CA LEU A 95 5.38 -4.25 5.59
C LEU A 95 5.47 -3.11 4.57
N LEU A 96 6.56 -3.00 3.81
CA LEU A 96 6.67 -2.02 2.72
C LEU A 96 5.62 -2.28 1.62
N THR A 97 5.35 -3.55 1.31
CA THR A 97 4.33 -3.94 0.33
C THR A 97 2.91 -3.60 0.81
N VAL A 98 2.58 -3.93 2.06
CA VAL A 98 1.29 -3.61 2.69
C VAL A 98 1.10 -2.10 2.76
N GLY A 99 2.10 -1.38 3.27
CA GLY A 99 2.07 0.08 3.38
C GLY A 99 1.93 0.74 2.01
N GLY A 100 2.67 0.27 1.01
CA GLY A 100 2.59 0.77 -0.36
C GLY A 100 1.20 0.58 -0.96
N ALA A 101 0.60 -0.60 -0.80
CA ALA A 101 -0.76 -0.88 -1.25
C ALA A 101 -1.79 0.02 -0.57
N TYR A 102 -1.64 0.24 0.74
CA TYR A 102 -2.50 1.14 1.53
C TYR A 102 -2.40 2.59 1.03
N ILE A 103 -1.17 3.10 0.83
CA ILE A 103 -0.96 4.46 0.32
C ILE A 103 -1.56 4.61 -1.08
N VAL A 104 -1.38 3.64 -1.97
CA VAL A 104 -1.96 3.71 -3.33
C VAL A 104 -3.48 3.77 -3.26
N HIS A 105 -4.13 2.98 -2.40
CA HIS A 105 -5.57 3.06 -2.19
C HIS A 105 -6.00 4.46 -1.75
N LEU A 106 -5.36 5.02 -0.72
CA LEU A 106 -5.67 6.37 -0.23
C LEU A 106 -5.41 7.47 -1.28
N LEU A 107 -4.33 7.36 -2.06
CA LEU A 107 -4.04 8.32 -3.12
C LEU A 107 -5.10 8.26 -4.23
N MET A 108 -5.55 7.06 -4.60
CA MET A 108 -6.66 6.90 -5.54
C MET A 108 -7.94 7.51 -4.99
N ASP A 109 -8.28 7.25 -3.72
CA ASP A 109 -9.45 7.86 -3.08
C ASP A 109 -9.35 9.38 -2.97
N SER A 110 -8.15 9.93 -2.74
CA SER A 110 -7.89 11.38 -2.71
C SER A 110 -8.15 12.06 -4.05
N SER A 111 -8.02 11.32 -5.15
CA SER A 111 -8.30 11.82 -6.51
C SER A 111 -9.78 11.81 -6.89
N THR A 112 -10.65 11.26 -6.04
CA THR A 112 -12.10 11.29 -6.26
C THR A 112 -12.70 12.62 -5.80
N PRO A 113 -13.87 13.05 -6.31
CA PRO A 113 -14.51 14.30 -5.87
C PRO A 113 -14.77 14.38 -4.36
N LYS A 114 -14.95 13.23 -3.69
CA LYS A 114 -15.14 13.17 -2.23
C LYS A 114 -13.82 13.37 -1.46
N GLY A 115 -12.68 13.04 -2.06
CA GLY A 115 -11.37 13.14 -1.42
C GLY A 115 -11.23 12.32 -0.14
N LEU A 116 -10.23 12.68 0.69
CA LEU A 116 -10.01 12.14 2.02
C LEU A 116 -10.35 13.20 3.09
N PRO A 117 -11.02 12.86 4.19
CA PRO A 117 -11.13 13.74 5.36
C PRO A 117 -9.75 14.04 5.97
N ILE A 118 -9.66 15.11 6.76
CA ILE A 118 -8.43 15.47 7.48
C ILE A 118 -8.10 14.43 8.56
N ALA A 119 -9.10 14.02 9.34
CA ALA A 119 -9.02 13.04 10.41
C ALA A 119 -10.34 12.26 10.51
#